data_AF-A0A9W3PEL1-F1
#
_entry.id   AF-A0A9W3PEL1-F1
#
_cell.length_a   1.000
_cell.length_b   1.000
_cell.length_c   1.000
_cell.angle_alpha   90.00
_cell.angle_beta   90.00
_cell.angle_gamma   90.00
#
_symmetry.space_group_name_H-M   'P 1'
#
loop_
_entity.id
_entity.type
_entity.pdbx_description
1 polymer ?
#
loop_
_entity_poly.entity_id
_entity_poly.type
_entity_poly.pdbx_seq_one_letter_code
_entity_poly.pdbx_strand_id
1 'polypeptide(L)'
;MISQLKREALDALKGRWGLAVGATLLIGILIGAVEMLTTGIFSIFWGWEEASDSLTVSIIVMLVIGPLTIGAYYLVLNAIRGTDARIGHIFRWFSDGSKLMKSFLTYLLMYVYLTLWTLLLIIPGIIKSFSYSMTYFILNDHPEYTANQAITESRHMMNGHKMDYFLLCLSFLEPV
;
A
#
# COMPACT_ATOMS: atom_id res chain seq x y z
N MET A 1 -1.54 26.28 -1.72
CA MET A 1 -0.92 25.07 -2.27
C MET A 1 -1.64 23.80 -1.80
N ILE A 2 -1.65 23.47 -0.50
CA ILE A 2 -2.32 22.23 0.00
C ILE A 2 -3.81 22.17 -0.33
N SER A 3 -4.55 23.27 -0.16
CA SER A 3 -5.97 23.35 -0.52
C SER A 3 -6.23 23.12 -2.01
N GLN A 4 -5.29 23.50 -2.88
CA GLN A 4 -5.37 23.24 -4.31
C GLN A 4 -5.16 21.75 -4.60
N LEU A 5 -4.15 21.11 -4.00
CA LEU A 5 -3.91 19.67 -4.14
C LEU A 5 -5.10 18.83 -3.63
N LYS A 6 -5.72 19.21 -2.50
CA LYS A 6 -6.95 18.60 -1.99
C LYS A 6 -8.08 18.71 -3.03
N ARG A 7 -8.27 19.89 -3.61
CA ARG A 7 -9.31 20.14 -4.62
C ARG A 7 -9.06 19.32 -5.89
N GLU A 8 -7.83 19.30 -6.41
CA GLU A 8 -7.44 18.51 -7.58
C GLU A 8 -7.65 17.01 -7.34
N ALA A 9 -7.32 16.49 -6.14
CA ALA A 9 -7.56 15.10 -5.78
C ALA A 9 -9.06 14.77 -5.73
N LEU A 10 -9.89 15.64 -5.16
CA LEU A 10 -11.34 15.47 -5.12
C LEU A 10 -11.97 15.56 -6.52
N ASP A 11 -11.48 16.47 -7.36
CA ASP A 11 -11.92 16.61 -8.75
C ASP A 11 -11.54 15.37 -9.57
N ALA A 12 -10.36 14.78 -9.37
CA ALA A 12 -9.96 13.53 -10.01
C ALA A 12 -10.83 12.32 -9.63
N LEU A 13 -11.48 12.36 -8.45
CA LEU A 13 -12.42 11.33 -8.00
C LEU A 13 -13.85 11.55 -8.49
N LYS A 14 -14.22 12.75 -8.98
CA LYS A 14 -15.56 13.01 -9.50
C LYS A 14 -15.86 12.07 -10.68
N GLY A 15 -16.99 11.36 -10.58
CA GLY A 15 -17.37 10.32 -11.55
C GLY A 15 -16.69 8.96 -11.37
N ARG A 16 -15.69 8.84 -10.49
CA ARG A 16 -14.96 7.58 -10.20
C ARG A 16 -15.11 7.10 -8.75
N TRP A 17 -15.91 7.78 -7.92
CA TRP A 17 -16.17 7.40 -6.51
C TRP A 17 -16.61 5.95 -6.32
N GLY A 18 -17.54 5.46 -7.16
CA GLY A 18 -18.01 4.07 -7.08
C GLY A 18 -16.89 3.05 -7.31
N LEU A 19 -15.95 3.36 -8.21
CA LEU A 19 -14.77 2.53 -8.47
C LEU A 19 -13.77 2.58 -7.31
N ALA A 20 -13.50 3.75 -6.76
CA ALA A 20 -12.59 3.90 -5.63
C ALA A 20 -13.12 3.19 -4.36
N VAL A 21 -14.38 3.43 -4.00
CA VAL A 21 -15.04 2.78 -2.86
C VAL A 21 -15.14 1.27 -3.09
N GLY A 22 -15.56 0.85 -4.28
CA GLY A 22 -15.66 -0.56 -4.64
C GLY A 22 -14.32 -1.28 -4.57
N ALA A 23 -13.24 -0.66 -5.06
CA ALA A 23 -11.89 -1.22 -4.98
C ALA A 23 -11.41 -1.35 -3.52
N THR A 24 -11.60 -0.30 -2.71
CA THR A 24 -11.21 -0.34 -1.28
C THR A 24 -11.97 -1.40 -0.51
N LEU A 25 -13.29 -1.50 -0.69
CA LEU A 25 -14.11 -2.53 -0.05
C LEU A 25 -13.70 -3.94 -0.50
N LEU A 26 -13.49 -4.13 -1.80
CA LEU A 26 -13.06 -5.42 -2.33
C LEU A 26 -11.69 -5.84 -1.76
N ILE A 27 -10.71 -4.92 -1.71
CA ILE A 27 -9.39 -5.19 -1.11
C ILE A 27 -9.55 -5.58 0.36
N GLY A 28 -10.36 -4.83 1.13
CA GLY A 28 -10.61 -5.14 2.54
C GLY A 28 -11.23 -6.52 2.74
N ILE A 29 -12.23 -6.87 1.94
CA ILE A 29 -12.88 -8.20 1.97
C ILE A 29 -11.87 -9.31 1.60
N LEU A 30 -11.05 -9.11 0.57
CA LEU A 30 -10.06 -10.09 0.13
C LEU A 30 -9.00 -10.32 1.20
N ILE A 31 -8.46 -9.25 1.79
CA ILE A 31 -7.46 -9.36 2.85
C ILE A 31 -8.06 -10.05 4.07
N GLY A 32 -9.24 -9.61 4.53
CA GLY A 32 -9.90 -10.23 5.69
C GLY A 32 -10.27 -11.69 5.47
N ALA A 33 -10.73 -12.05 4.26
CA ALA A 33 -11.04 -13.44 3.92
C ALA A 33 -9.77 -14.30 3.90
N VAL A 34 -8.68 -13.80 3.31
CA VAL A 34 -7.39 -14.51 3.29
C VAL A 34 -6.88 -14.73 4.70
N GLU A 35 -6.86 -13.69 5.52
CA GLU A 35 -6.41 -13.75 6.91
C GLU A 35 -7.26 -14.75 7.73
N MET A 36 -8.59 -14.67 7.62
CA MET A 36 -9.50 -15.58 8.30
C MET A 36 -9.27 -17.04 7.88
N LEU A 37 -9.09 -17.30 6.59
CA LEU A 37 -8.82 -18.65 6.07
C LEU A 37 -7.45 -19.16 6.52
N THR A 38 -6.40 -18.36 6.42
CA THR A 38 -5.04 -18.79 6.79
C THR A 38 -4.93 -19.06 8.28
N THR A 39 -5.48 -18.18 9.12
CA THR A 39 -5.48 -18.34 10.58
C THR A 39 -6.36 -19.52 10.98
N GLY A 40 -7.54 -19.66 10.38
CA GLY A 40 -8.45 -20.78 10.63
C GLY A 40 -7.87 -22.14 10.25
N ILE A 41 -7.15 -22.23 9.13
CA ILE A 41 -6.48 -23.49 8.73
C ILE A 41 -5.32 -23.78 9.68
N PHE A 42 -4.51 -22.78 10.02
CA PHE A 42 -3.36 -22.97 10.91
C PHE A 42 -3.80 -23.37 12.33
N SER A 43 -4.90 -22.79 12.82
CA SER A 43 -5.43 -23.08 14.16
C SER A 43 -5.96 -24.50 14.33
N ILE A 44 -6.34 -25.20 13.26
CA ILE A 44 -6.73 -26.62 13.31
C ILE A 44 -5.58 -27.49 13.82
N PHE A 45 -4.34 -27.12 13.49
CA PHE A 45 -3.16 -27.91 13.81
C PHE A 45 -2.41 -27.41 15.05
N TRP A 46 -2.40 -26.09 15.28
CA TRP A 46 -1.62 -25.45 16.36
C TRP A 46 -2.45 -24.75 17.44
N GLY A 47 -3.77 -24.63 17.28
CA GLY A 47 -4.65 -23.88 18.19
C GLY A 47 -4.79 -22.40 17.83
N TRP A 48 -5.82 -21.75 18.36
CA TRP A 48 -6.17 -20.36 18.01
C TRP A 48 -5.17 -19.32 18.52
N GLU A 49 -4.63 -19.50 19.72
CA GLU A 49 -3.67 -18.58 20.35
C GLU A 49 -2.35 -18.52 19.55
N GLU A 50 -1.82 -19.68 19.18
CA GLU A 50 -0.61 -19.77 18.35
C GLU A 50 -0.85 -19.27 16.92
N ALA A 51 -2.06 -19.46 16.39
CA ALA A 51 -2.40 -19.05 15.04
C ALA A 51 -2.49 -17.53 14.88
N SER A 52 -3.03 -16.80 15.87
CA SER A 52 -3.21 -15.35 15.78
C SER A 52 -1.88 -14.59 15.74
N ASP A 53 -0.86 -15.07 16.45
CA ASP A 53 0.45 -14.41 16.54
C ASP A 53 1.52 -15.08 15.64
N SER A 54 1.08 -16.00 14.76
CA SER A 54 1.98 -16.76 13.90
C SER A 54 2.63 -15.88 12.84
N LEU A 55 3.97 -15.81 12.88
CA LEU A 55 4.77 -15.23 11.81
C LEU A 55 4.55 -15.94 10.47
N THR A 56 4.28 -17.24 10.50
CA THR A 56 4.01 -18.02 9.28
C THR A 56 2.72 -17.56 8.62
N VAL A 57 1.66 -17.38 9.40
CA VAL A 57 0.38 -16.83 8.91
C VAL A 57 0.60 -15.43 8.34
N SER A 58 1.31 -14.58 9.08
CA SER A 58 1.61 -13.21 8.64
C SER A 58 2.34 -13.17 7.29
N ILE A 59 3.36 -14.02 7.09
CA ILE A 59 4.12 -14.10 5.84
C ILE A 59 3.23 -14.56 4.68
N ILE A 60 2.35 -15.54 4.90
CA ILE A 60 1.42 -16.03 3.89
C ILE A 60 0.43 -14.93 3.49
N VAL A 61 -0.12 -14.20 4.47
CA VAL A 61 -1.04 -13.09 4.22
C VAL A 61 -0.34 -11.96 3.45
N MET A 62 0.93 -11.66 3.76
CA MET A 62 1.73 -10.66 3.04
C MET A 62 1.91 -10.97 1.55
N LEU A 63 1.92 -12.25 1.14
CA LEU A 63 1.96 -12.63 -0.28
C LEU A 63 0.73 -12.15 -1.07
N VAL A 64 -0.39 -11.89 -0.38
CA VAL A 64 -1.60 -11.33 -0.98
C VAL A 64 -1.68 -9.81 -0.79
N ILE A 65 -1.36 -9.30 0.41
CA ILE A 65 -1.44 -7.87 0.71
C ILE A 65 -0.48 -7.06 -0.17
N GLY A 66 0.76 -7.51 -0.37
CA GLY A 66 1.75 -6.79 -1.18
C GLY A 66 1.25 -6.47 -2.59
N PRO A 67 0.91 -7.49 -3.41
CA PRO A 67 0.42 -7.27 -4.76
C PRO A 67 -0.91 -6.49 -4.81
N LEU A 68 -1.86 -6.73 -3.88
CA LEU A 68 -3.11 -5.95 -3.80
C LEU A 68 -2.84 -4.46 -3.52
N THR A 69 -1.91 -4.17 -2.61
CA THR A 69 -1.53 -2.80 -2.26
C THR A 69 -0.97 -2.10 -3.49
N ILE A 70 0.02 -2.69 -4.16
CA ILE A 70 0.65 -2.05 -5.33
C ILE A 70 -0.34 -1.95 -6.50
N GLY A 71 -1.25 -2.93 -6.66
CA GLY A 71 -2.35 -2.87 -7.62
C GLY A 71 -3.35 -1.76 -7.34
N ALA A 72 -3.65 -1.46 -6.07
CA ALA A 72 -4.51 -0.33 -5.69
C ALA A 72 -3.89 1.00 -6.11
N TYR A 73 -2.57 1.17 -5.88
CA TYR A 73 -1.84 2.35 -6.34
C TYR A 73 -1.83 2.46 -7.87
N TYR A 74 -1.76 1.34 -8.59
CA TYR A 74 -1.89 1.33 -10.06
C TYR A 74 -3.27 1.81 -10.51
N LEU A 75 -4.34 1.35 -9.87
CA LEU A 75 -5.71 1.77 -10.16
C LEU A 75 -5.88 3.28 -9.93
N VAL A 76 -5.37 3.81 -8.82
CA VAL A 76 -5.42 5.26 -8.52
C VAL A 76 -4.61 6.08 -9.53
N LEU A 77 -3.42 5.61 -9.93
CA LEU A 77 -2.63 6.29 -10.97
C LEU A 77 -3.40 6.38 -12.30
N ASN A 78 -4.05 5.29 -12.73
CA ASN A 78 -4.86 5.31 -13.95
C ASN A 78 -6.12 6.17 -13.78
N ALA A 79 -6.68 6.23 -12.57
CA ALA A 79 -7.81 7.10 -12.27
C ALA A 79 -7.47 8.57 -12.49
N ILE A 80 -6.33 9.01 -11.96
CA ILE A 80 -5.86 10.40 -12.05
C ILE A 80 -5.36 10.74 -13.47
N ARG A 81 -4.70 9.80 -14.16
CA ARG A 81 -4.19 10.00 -15.53
C ARG A 81 -5.28 10.06 -16.60
N GLY A 82 -6.56 9.91 -16.23
CA GLY A 82 -7.67 9.89 -17.18
C GLY A 82 -7.68 8.65 -18.09
N THR A 83 -6.86 7.64 -17.79
CA THR A 83 -6.85 6.38 -18.52
C THR A 83 -7.97 5.46 -18.04
N ASP A 84 -8.16 4.35 -18.74
CA ASP A 84 -9.11 3.29 -18.39
C ASP A 84 -8.75 2.72 -17.01
N ALA A 85 -9.52 3.04 -15.98
CA ALA A 85 -9.36 2.50 -14.63
C ALA A 85 -10.47 1.49 -14.39
N ARG A 86 -10.08 0.25 -14.04
CA ARG A 86 -11.02 -0.84 -13.78
C ARG A 86 -10.65 -1.53 -12.48
N ILE A 87 -11.64 -2.09 -11.78
CA ILE A 87 -11.41 -2.82 -10.53
C ILE A 87 -10.39 -3.95 -10.73
N GLY A 88 -10.37 -4.61 -11.90
CA GLY A 88 -9.38 -5.65 -12.22
C GLY A 88 -7.91 -5.20 -12.12
N HIS A 89 -7.62 -3.90 -12.16
CA HIS A 89 -6.27 -3.36 -12.03
C HIS A 89 -5.63 -3.63 -10.67
N ILE A 90 -6.43 -3.85 -9.62
CA ILE A 90 -5.91 -4.25 -8.30
C ILE A 90 -5.19 -5.61 -8.34
N PHE A 91 -5.52 -6.45 -9.33
CA PHE A 91 -4.92 -7.77 -9.50
C PHE A 91 -3.70 -7.80 -10.44
N ARG A 92 -3.28 -6.64 -10.97
CA ARG A 92 -2.20 -6.58 -11.97
C ARG A 92 -0.89 -7.21 -11.49
N TRP A 93 -0.59 -7.07 -10.21
CA TRP A 93 0.63 -7.61 -9.61
C TRP A 93 0.58 -9.12 -9.30
N PHE A 94 -0.56 -9.77 -9.53
CA PHE A 94 -0.70 -11.23 -9.52
C PHE A 94 -0.47 -11.87 -10.91
N SER A 95 -0.32 -11.07 -11.96
CA SER A 95 -0.28 -11.55 -13.36
C SER A 95 0.92 -12.46 -13.70
N ASP A 96 2.00 -12.38 -12.94
CA ASP A 96 3.23 -13.14 -13.14
C ASP A 96 3.88 -13.41 -11.78
N GLY A 97 4.46 -14.59 -11.59
CA GLY A 97 5.24 -14.94 -10.40
C GLY A 97 6.38 -13.96 -10.11
N SER A 98 7.01 -13.38 -11.14
CA SER A 98 8.05 -12.37 -10.96
C SER A 98 7.52 -11.08 -10.31
N LYS A 99 6.35 -10.62 -10.75
CA LYS A 99 5.65 -9.45 -10.19
C LYS A 99 5.09 -9.75 -8.81
N LEU A 100 4.50 -10.94 -8.62
CA LEU A 100 4.01 -11.40 -7.33
C LEU A 100 5.14 -11.35 -6.32
N MET A 101 6.28 -11.98 -6.64
CA MET A 101 7.43 -12.00 -5.75
C MET A 101 8.00 -10.61 -5.50
N LYS A 102 8.14 -9.77 -6.54
CA LYS A 102 8.63 -8.41 -6.39
C LYS A 102 7.73 -7.57 -5.47
N SER A 103 6.41 -7.68 -5.62
CA SER A 103 5.45 -6.94 -4.80
C SER A 103 5.46 -7.40 -3.34
N PHE A 104 5.54 -8.72 -3.10
CA PHE A 104 5.75 -9.28 -1.77
C PHE A 104 7.06 -8.79 -1.14
N LEU A 105 8.18 -8.90 -1.85
CA LEU A 105 9.50 -8.44 -1.39
C LEU A 105 9.50 -6.95 -1.06
N THR A 106 8.81 -6.13 -1.85
CA THR A 106 8.69 -4.69 -1.61
C THR A 106 7.91 -4.42 -0.32
N TYR A 107 6.77 -5.08 -0.15
CA TYR A 107 5.94 -4.94 1.05
C TYR A 107 6.69 -5.40 2.31
N LEU A 108 7.30 -6.59 2.25
CA LEU A 108 8.10 -7.16 3.34
C LEU A 108 9.27 -6.25 3.71
N LEU A 109 10.00 -5.72 2.73
CA LEU A 109 11.16 -4.88 2.98
C LEU A 109 10.77 -3.53 3.59
N MET A 110 9.68 -2.92 3.10
CA MET A 110 9.12 -1.72 3.72
C MET A 110 8.67 -2.00 5.16
N TYR A 111 7.98 -3.11 5.41
CA TYR A 111 7.56 -3.53 6.74
C TYR A 111 8.77 -3.65 7.68
N VAL A 112 9.81 -4.39 7.28
CA VAL A 112 11.04 -4.56 8.06
C VAL A 112 11.70 -3.20 8.35
N TYR A 113 11.87 -2.34 7.34
CA TYR A 113 12.48 -1.02 7.54
C TYR A 113 11.67 -0.15 8.51
N LEU A 114 10.35 -0.10 8.36
CA LEU A 114 9.50 0.68 9.24
C LEU A 114 9.48 0.14 10.67
N THR A 115 9.45 -1.18 10.85
CA THR A 115 9.56 -1.83 12.16
C THR A 115 10.90 -1.50 12.81
N LEU A 116 12.01 -1.58 12.08
CA LEU A 116 13.34 -1.24 12.61
C LEU A 116 13.44 0.24 13.03
N TRP A 117 12.91 1.17 12.22
CA TRP A 117 12.89 2.58 12.59
C TRP A 117 12.01 2.87 13.80
N THR A 118 10.84 2.23 13.86
CA THR A 118 9.89 2.39 14.97
C THR A 118 10.41 1.77 16.26
N LEU A 119 11.10 0.62 16.16
CA LEU A 119 11.75 -0.04 17.28
C LEU A 119 12.88 0.81 17.87
N LEU A 120 13.62 1.53 17.02
CA LEU A 120 14.61 2.50 17.49
C LEU A 120 13.92 3.64 18.25
N LEU A 121 12.95 4.31 17.61
CA LEU A 121 12.13 5.37 18.20
C LEU A 121 10.84 5.57 17.36
N ILE A 122 9.72 5.89 18.01
CA ILE A 122 8.42 6.06 17.34
C ILE A 122 8.44 7.23 16.32
N ILE A 123 9.00 8.39 16.70
CA ILE A 123 9.03 9.60 15.86
C ILE A 123 9.74 9.37 14.52
N PRO A 124 10.99 8.84 14.45
CA PRO A 124 11.63 8.56 13.18
C PRO A 124 10.92 7.45 12.39
N GLY A 125 10.25 6.50 13.05
CA GLY A 125 9.35 5.54 12.38
C GLY A 125 8.28 6.24 11.54
N ILE A 126 7.59 7.23 12.12
CA ILE A 126 6.58 8.05 11.43
C ILE A 126 7.22 8.86 10.28
N ILE A 127 8.37 9.51 10.51
CA ILE A 127 9.05 10.28 9.45
C ILE A 127 9.42 9.38 8.26
N LYS A 128 9.82 8.13 8.53
CA LYS A 128 10.19 7.16 7.50
C LYS A 128 8.97 6.60 6.76
N SER A 129 7.82 6.45 7.40
CA SER A 129 6.59 6.05 6.70
C SER A 129 6.21 7.07 5.62
N PHE A 130 6.29 8.37 5.93
CA PHE A 130 6.13 9.42 4.92
C PHE A 130 7.22 9.38 3.86
N SER A 131 8.46 9.11 4.25
CA SER A 131 9.57 9.01 3.31
C SER A 131 9.42 7.87 2.28
N TYR A 132 8.64 6.83 2.58
CA TYR A 132 8.43 5.67 1.70
C TYR A 132 7.08 5.71 0.98
N SER A 133 6.28 6.76 1.16
CA SER A 133 4.92 6.89 0.61
C SER A 133 4.82 6.79 -0.91
N MET A 134 5.89 7.12 -1.64
CA MET A 134 5.91 7.08 -3.11
C MET A 134 6.35 5.74 -3.69
N THR A 135 6.84 4.80 -2.86
CA THR A 135 7.44 3.54 -3.31
C THR A 135 6.55 2.76 -4.27
N TYR A 136 5.26 2.61 -3.95
CA TYR A 136 4.33 1.84 -4.78
C TYR A 136 3.92 2.58 -6.06
N PHE A 137 3.90 3.92 -6.06
CA PHE A 137 3.69 4.70 -7.27
C PHE A 137 4.90 4.53 -8.22
N ILE A 138 6.10 4.70 -7.69
CA ILE A 138 7.36 4.53 -8.42
C ILE A 138 7.44 3.13 -9.02
N LEU A 139 7.10 2.09 -8.26
CA LEU A 139 7.17 0.71 -8.77
C LEU A 139 6.15 0.43 -9.89
N ASN A 140 5.03 1.15 -9.93
CA ASN A 140 4.05 1.05 -11.00
C ASN A 140 4.49 1.78 -12.29
N ASP A 141 5.28 2.85 -12.14
CA ASP A 141 5.84 3.61 -13.26
C ASP A 141 7.16 3.01 -13.77
N HIS A 142 7.96 2.46 -12.87
CA HIS A 142 9.26 1.82 -13.08
C HIS A 142 9.26 0.37 -12.59
N PRO A 143 8.51 -0.54 -13.24
CA PRO A 143 8.45 -1.95 -12.84
C PRO A 143 9.79 -2.67 -12.94
N GLU A 144 10.76 -2.12 -13.66
CA GLU A 144 12.15 -2.58 -13.73
C GLU A 144 12.93 -2.37 -12.43
N TYR A 145 12.54 -1.40 -11.60
CA TYR A 145 13.22 -1.15 -10.34
C TYR A 145 13.08 -2.33 -9.37
N THR A 146 14.13 -2.52 -8.58
CA THR A 146 14.09 -3.37 -7.38
C THR A 146 13.32 -2.66 -6.27
N ALA A 147 12.87 -3.43 -5.27
CA ALA A 147 12.23 -2.88 -4.07
C ALA A 147 13.06 -1.75 -3.43
N ASN A 148 14.37 -1.98 -3.27
CA ASN A 148 15.28 -1.00 -2.67
C ASN A 148 15.49 0.25 -3.54
N GLN A 149 15.53 0.11 -4.86
CA GLN A 149 15.61 1.25 -5.77
C GLN A 149 14.35 2.12 -5.66
N ALA A 150 13.16 1.50 -5.67
CA ALA A 150 11.89 2.23 -5.51
C ALA A 150 11.78 2.94 -4.14
N ILE A 151 12.19 2.26 -3.06
CA ILE A 151 12.24 2.87 -1.71
C ILE A 151 13.24 4.05 -1.70
N THR A 152 14.42 3.86 -2.31
CA THR A 152 15.45 4.91 -2.36
C THR A 152 14.96 6.13 -3.10
N GLU A 153 14.35 5.92 -4.26
CA GLU A 153 13.77 6.99 -5.06
C GLU A 153 12.64 7.70 -4.31
N SER A 154 11.78 6.96 -3.61
CA SER A 154 10.77 7.56 -2.73
C SER A 154 11.39 8.46 -1.67
N ARG A 155 12.53 8.09 -1.08
CA ARG A 155 13.22 8.95 -0.10
C ARG A 155 13.72 10.24 -0.73
N HIS A 156 14.27 10.18 -1.95
CA HIS A 156 14.73 11.34 -2.70
C HIS A 156 13.57 12.26 -3.06
N MET A 157 12.50 11.72 -3.64
CA MET A 157 11.29 12.47 -3.99
C MET A 157 10.63 13.12 -2.76
N MET A 158 10.65 12.45 -1.61
CA MET A 158 10.05 12.97 -0.38
C MET A 158 10.99 13.90 0.41
N ASN A 159 12.22 14.15 -0.05
CA ASN A 159 13.12 15.05 0.66
C ASN A 159 12.60 16.50 0.56
N GLY A 160 12.44 17.18 1.69
CA GLY A 160 11.76 18.49 1.74
C GLY A 160 10.23 18.44 1.76
N HIS A 161 9.58 17.35 1.33
CA HIS A 161 8.12 17.28 1.15
C HIS A 161 7.35 16.44 2.20
N LYS A 162 8.03 15.91 3.22
CA LYS A 162 7.38 15.07 4.26
C LYS A 162 6.34 15.86 5.06
N MET A 163 6.65 17.11 5.40
CA MET A 163 5.74 17.99 6.13
C MET A 163 4.55 18.40 5.25
N ASP A 164 4.80 18.73 3.98
CA ASP A 164 3.75 19.05 3.02
C ASP A 164 2.75 17.88 2.89
N TYR A 165 3.26 16.65 2.81
CA TYR A 165 2.43 15.45 2.74
C TYR A 165 1.64 15.22 4.02
N PHE A 166 2.24 15.42 5.19
CA PHE A 166 1.54 15.35 6.47
C PHE A 166 0.37 16.35 6.55
N LEU A 167 0.62 17.61 6.20
CA LEU A 167 -0.41 18.65 6.19
C LEU A 167 -1.50 18.36 5.13
N LEU A 168 -1.13 17.79 3.99
CA LEU A 168 -2.09 17.33 2.99
C LEU A 168 -3.01 16.24 3.58
N CYS A 169 -2.46 15.24 4.27
CA CYS A 169 -3.25 14.22 4.95
C CYS A 169 -4.19 14.82 6.01
N LEU A 170 -3.71 15.76 6.83
CA LEU A 170 -4.54 16.44 7.82
C LEU A 170 -5.69 17.24 7.17
N SER A 171 -5.46 17.84 6.01
CA SER A 171 -6.49 18.62 5.31
C SER A 171 -7.72 17.82 4.89
N PHE A 172 -7.63 16.47 4.83
CA PHE A 172 -8.77 15.58 4.57
C PHE A 172 -9.56 15.21 5.83
N LEU A 173 -8.97 15.36 7.02
CA LEU A 173 -9.66 15.17 8.30
C LEU A 173 -10.51 16.39 8.68
N GLU A 174 -10.06 17.58 8.28
CA GLU A 174 -10.79 18.81 8.53
C GLU A 174 -11.87 19.04 7.45
N PRO A 175 -13.15 19.22 7.85
CA PRO A 175 -14.21 19.63 6.94
C PRO A 175 -14.07 21.13 6.64
N VAL A 176 -13.13 21.46 5.75
CA VAL A 176 -13.02 22.78 5.10
C VAL A 176 -13.37 22.65 3.63
#